data_AF-A0A957M3A5-F1
#
_entry.id   AF-A0A957M3A5-F1
#
_cell.length_a   1.000
_cell.length_b   1.000
_cell.length_c   1.000
_cell.angle_alpha   90.00
_cell.angle_beta   90.00
_cell.angle_gamma   90.00
#
_symmetry.space_group_name_H-M   'P 1'
#
loop_
_entity.id
_entity.type
_entity.pdbx_description
1 polymer ?
#
loop_
_entity_poly.entity_id
_entity_poly.type
_entity_poly.pdbx_seq_one_letter_code
_entity_poly.pdbx_strand_id
1 'polypeptide(L)'
;MRVCRNNGHRTAAVGCANQFPVHSKTRGHICHMEGQTVTRLASVAIRYNLADTAQASSDRYYATYHQGATPSPEYLAKSVRDVAYHLDYLCEALWAEDRELFAGYVCWAAELFAALGFSPSMLPNLLDAMQVEVNRNLQAAQVEVVNDFFVAAHSALAQRVATPSYLDDRNPNHALAASYLEALLDGRRHDATRIILDAVHAGVKVDDIYLNVFQQTQAEIGRLWQM
;
A
#
# COMPACT_ATOMS: atom_id res chain seq x y z
N MET A 1 22.13 6.00 67.59
CA MET A 1 22.94 5.05 66.78
C MET A 1 21.96 4.11 66.10
N ARG A 2 21.92 4.10 64.76
CA ARG A 2 20.84 3.52 63.94
C ARG A 2 20.72 2.00 64.11
N VAL A 3 19.51 1.55 64.40
CA VAL A 3 18.99 0.24 63.99
C VAL A 3 18.41 0.44 62.59
N CYS A 4 18.77 -0.42 61.63
CA CYS A 4 17.85 -1.03 60.68
C CYS A 4 18.61 -2.10 59.88
N ARG A 5 18.11 -3.33 60.00
CA ARG A 5 18.51 -4.48 59.20
C ARG A 5 17.96 -4.36 57.77
N ASN A 6 18.67 -5.06 56.90
CA ASN A 6 18.19 -6.00 55.90
C ASN A 6 18.15 -5.60 54.42
N ASN A 7 18.71 -6.54 53.66
CA ASN A 7 18.49 -6.89 52.25
C ASN A 7 18.87 -5.88 51.18
N GLY A 8 20.07 -6.08 50.62
CA GLY A 8 20.44 -5.64 49.28
C GLY A 8 21.14 -6.78 48.57
N HIS A 9 20.37 -7.53 47.77
CA HIS A 9 20.87 -8.48 46.80
C HIS A 9 21.98 -7.84 45.95
N ARG A 10 23.16 -8.48 45.90
CA ARG A 10 24.20 -8.10 44.94
C ARG A 10 23.69 -8.41 43.54
N THR A 11 23.41 -7.34 42.82
CA THR A 11 23.16 -7.26 41.39
C THR A 11 24.31 -7.88 40.62
N ALA A 12 24.03 -9.00 39.95
CA ALA A 12 24.87 -9.56 38.91
C ALA A 12 24.78 -8.65 37.67
N ALA A 13 25.78 -7.79 37.48
CA ALA A 13 26.02 -7.14 36.20
C ALA A 13 26.78 -8.11 35.30
N VAL A 14 26.06 -8.98 34.61
CA VAL A 14 26.58 -9.73 33.46
C VAL A 14 26.16 -8.95 32.23
N GLY A 15 27.11 -8.22 31.65
CA GLY A 15 26.96 -7.58 30.35
C GLY A 15 26.75 -8.65 29.29
N CYS A 16 25.52 -8.78 28.80
CA CYS A 16 25.24 -9.53 27.59
C CYS A 16 25.52 -8.60 26.41
N ALA A 17 26.76 -8.66 25.92
CA ALA A 17 27.09 -8.18 24.59
C ALA A 17 26.29 -9.01 23.58
N ASN A 18 25.28 -8.41 22.96
CA ASN A 18 24.60 -9.03 21.83
C ASN A 18 25.55 -8.99 20.63
N GLN A 19 26.39 -10.01 20.56
CA GLN A 19 27.28 -10.32 19.46
C GLN A 19 26.42 -10.69 18.24
N PHE A 20 26.13 -9.72 17.38
CA PHE A 20 25.62 -10.01 16.03
C PHE A 20 26.69 -10.82 15.28
N PRO A 21 26.37 -12.01 14.74
CA PRO A 21 27.38 -12.77 14.01
C PRO A 21 27.73 -12.07 12.70
N VAL A 22 29.02 -11.77 12.61
CA VAL A 22 29.76 -11.27 11.45
C VAL A 22 29.66 -12.27 10.30
N HIS A 23 29.28 -11.75 9.13
CA HIS A 23 29.43 -12.29 7.78
C HIS A 23 29.77 -13.80 7.63
N SER A 24 28.77 -14.62 7.31
CA SER A 24 29.00 -15.88 6.61
C SER A 24 29.12 -15.61 5.10
N LYS A 25 30.35 -15.66 4.58
CA LYS A 25 30.62 -15.89 3.15
C LYS A 25 30.16 -17.31 2.80
N THR A 26 28.86 -17.47 2.58
CA THR A 26 28.34 -18.68 1.93
C THR A 26 28.24 -18.34 0.46
N ARG A 27 29.15 -18.91 -0.36
CA ARG A 27 28.97 -19.01 -1.81
C ARG A 27 27.55 -19.49 -2.04
N GLY A 28 26.67 -18.60 -2.48
CA GLY A 28 25.34 -19.00 -2.95
C GLY A 28 25.57 -20.01 -4.05
N HIS A 29 25.21 -21.27 -3.77
CA HIS A 29 24.95 -22.21 -4.83
C HIS A 29 24.00 -21.52 -5.80
N ILE A 30 24.43 -21.46 -7.06
CA ILE A 30 23.58 -21.13 -8.20
C ILE A 30 22.43 -22.12 -8.11
N CYS A 31 21.30 -21.70 -7.55
CA CYS A 31 20.07 -22.46 -7.62
C CYS A 31 19.77 -22.59 -9.11
N HIS A 32 19.66 -23.82 -9.60
CA HIS A 32 19.44 -24.15 -11.00
C HIS A 32 18.39 -23.21 -11.63
N MET A 33 18.81 -22.38 -12.57
CA MET A 33 17.95 -21.56 -13.46
C MET A 33 17.32 -22.43 -14.56
N GLU A 34 16.97 -23.67 -14.26
CA GLU A 34 16.32 -24.59 -15.21
C GLU A 34 14.81 -24.53 -14.92
N GLY A 35 14.05 -23.91 -15.83
CA GLY A 35 12.59 -23.84 -15.77
C GLY A 35 11.97 -22.54 -15.29
N GLN A 36 12.74 -21.46 -15.08
CA GLN A 36 12.15 -20.13 -14.84
C GLN A 36 11.67 -19.49 -16.15
N THR A 37 10.44 -18.98 -16.15
CA THR A 37 9.87 -18.25 -17.28
C THR A 37 10.56 -16.90 -17.46
N VAL A 38 10.48 -16.35 -18.67
CA VAL A 38 11.02 -15.00 -18.97
C VAL A 38 10.46 -13.95 -18.02
N THR A 39 9.17 -14.08 -17.65
CA THR A 39 8.48 -13.22 -16.68
C THR A 39 9.12 -13.26 -15.28
N ARG A 40 9.39 -14.46 -14.74
CA ARG A 40 10.07 -14.61 -13.44
C ARG A 40 11.51 -14.10 -13.48
N LEU A 41 12.22 -14.35 -14.58
CA LEU A 41 13.58 -13.84 -14.76
C LEU A 41 13.60 -12.30 -14.83
N ALA A 42 12.58 -11.68 -15.43
CA ALA A 42 12.41 -10.23 -15.41
C ALA A 42 12.21 -9.70 -13.98
N SER A 43 11.39 -10.36 -13.16
CA SER A 43 11.23 -10.02 -11.74
C SER A 43 12.58 -9.99 -11.00
N VAL A 44 13.39 -11.04 -11.16
CA VAL A 44 14.72 -11.13 -10.53
C VAL A 44 15.65 -10.00 -11.02
N ALA A 45 15.65 -9.70 -12.31
CA ALA A 45 16.48 -8.65 -12.89
C ALA A 45 16.10 -7.25 -12.38
N ILE A 46 14.80 -6.97 -12.24
CA ILE A 46 14.32 -5.71 -11.67
C ILE A 46 14.72 -5.61 -10.19
N ARG A 47 14.51 -6.66 -9.38
CA ARG A 47 14.90 -6.67 -7.95
C ARG A 47 16.38 -6.44 -7.74
N TYR A 48 17.23 -7.01 -8.60
CA TYR A 48 18.68 -6.82 -8.52
C TYR A 48 19.10 -5.35 -8.66
N ASN A 49 18.36 -4.57 -9.47
CA ASN A 49 18.64 -3.15 -9.73
C ASN A 49 17.60 -2.23 -9.08
N LEU A 50 16.89 -2.68 -8.04
CA LEU A 50 15.68 -2.01 -7.55
C LEU A 50 15.96 -0.60 -7.03
N ALA A 51 17.01 -0.43 -6.22
CA ALA A 51 17.36 0.87 -5.66
C ALA A 51 17.73 1.88 -6.74
N ASP A 52 18.58 1.47 -7.69
CA ASP A 52 19.04 2.33 -8.79
C ASP A 52 17.89 2.66 -9.75
N THR A 53 17.04 1.68 -10.06
CA THR A 53 15.87 1.87 -10.92
C THR A 53 14.84 2.79 -10.24
N ALA A 54 14.64 2.66 -8.93
CA ALA A 54 13.73 3.54 -8.19
C ALA A 54 14.22 4.99 -8.18
N GLN A 55 15.52 5.20 -7.93
CA GLN A 55 16.13 6.53 -8.00
C GLN A 55 15.99 7.14 -9.40
N ALA A 56 16.39 6.40 -10.44
CA ALA A 56 16.33 6.87 -11.82
C ALA A 56 14.89 7.17 -12.27
N SER A 57 13.92 6.37 -11.83
CA SER A 57 12.50 6.58 -12.16
C SER A 57 11.95 7.85 -11.50
N SER A 58 12.29 8.09 -10.22
CA SER A 58 11.92 9.32 -9.51
C SER A 58 12.57 10.55 -10.18
N ASP A 59 13.87 10.47 -10.49
CA ASP A 59 14.60 11.55 -11.17
C ASP A 59 13.98 11.87 -12.54
N ARG A 60 13.66 10.83 -13.33
CA ARG A 60 12.99 10.99 -14.63
C ARG A 60 11.61 11.62 -14.49
N TYR A 61 10.83 11.17 -13.51
CA TYR A 61 9.49 11.70 -13.25
C TYR A 61 9.56 13.21 -12.98
N TYR A 62 10.43 13.64 -12.06
CA TYR A 62 10.57 15.06 -11.74
C TYR A 62 11.14 15.87 -12.92
N ALA A 63 12.17 15.35 -13.61
CA ALA A 63 12.76 16.02 -14.76
C ALA A 63 11.76 16.21 -15.91
N THR A 64 10.83 15.27 -16.09
CA THR A 64 9.88 15.27 -17.21
C THR A 64 8.61 16.06 -16.88
N TYR A 65 8.01 15.81 -15.72
CA TYR A 65 6.67 16.28 -15.38
C TYR A 65 6.64 17.41 -14.34
N HIS A 66 7.76 17.71 -13.67
CA HIS A 66 7.86 18.75 -12.63
C HIS A 66 9.03 19.71 -12.89
N GLN A 67 9.08 20.29 -14.09
CA GLN A 67 10.15 21.20 -14.52
C GLN A 67 10.20 22.53 -13.74
N GLY A 68 9.18 22.84 -12.92
CA GLY A 68 9.01 24.14 -12.25
C GLY A 68 9.37 24.18 -10.76
N ALA A 69 9.64 23.04 -10.11
CA ALA A 69 9.97 23.01 -8.69
C ALA A 69 10.87 21.83 -8.36
N THR A 70 12.06 22.11 -7.81
CA THR A 70 12.93 21.05 -7.27
C THR A 70 12.36 20.61 -5.92
N PRO A 71 11.96 19.33 -5.76
CA PRO A 71 11.50 18.83 -4.46
C PRO A 71 12.62 18.92 -3.43
N SER A 72 12.25 19.10 -2.16
CA SER A 72 13.24 19.03 -1.08
C SER A 72 13.90 17.64 -1.04
N PRO A 73 15.13 17.51 -0.53
CA PRO A 73 15.79 16.20 -0.40
C PRO A 73 14.99 15.17 0.40
N GLU A 74 14.26 15.59 1.43
CA GLU A 74 13.40 14.70 2.22
C GLU A 74 12.20 14.19 1.42
N TYR A 75 11.57 15.06 0.64
CA TYR A 75 10.46 14.68 -0.25
C TYR A 75 10.95 13.76 -1.37
N LEU A 76 12.13 14.02 -1.93
CA LEU A 76 12.74 13.16 -2.94
C LEU A 76 13.03 11.77 -2.37
N ALA A 77 13.59 11.68 -1.16
CA ALA A 77 13.84 10.39 -0.51
C ALA A 77 12.54 9.58 -0.28
N LYS A 78 11.45 10.26 0.11
CA LYS A 78 10.12 9.63 0.21
C LYS A 78 9.62 9.16 -1.15
N SER A 79 9.74 9.99 -2.20
CA SER A 79 9.35 9.62 -3.56
C SER A 79 10.12 8.39 -4.05
N VAL A 80 11.44 8.35 -3.89
CA VAL A 80 12.28 7.19 -4.28
C VAL A 80 11.86 5.93 -3.54
N ARG A 81 11.58 6.03 -2.24
CA ARG A 81 11.07 4.91 -1.45
C ARG A 81 9.71 4.43 -1.95
N ASP A 82 8.81 5.35 -2.29
CA ASP A 82 7.46 4.99 -2.75
C ASP A 82 7.53 4.34 -4.16
N VAL A 83 8.44 4.80 -5.03
CA VAL A 83 8.76 4.13 -6.29
C VAL A 83 9.30 2.72 -6.07
N ALA A 84 10.18 2.52 -5.09
CA ALA A 84 10.69 1.20 -4.75
C ALA A 84 9.54 0.24 -4.36
N TYR A 85 8.54 0.70 -3.62
CA TYR A 85 7.35 -0.12 -3.32
C TYR A 85 6.55 -0.48 -4.58
N HIS A 86 6.36 0.47 -5.51
CA HIS A 86 5.68 0.17 -6.77
C HIS A 86 6.44 -0.87 -7.61
N LEU A 87 7.78 -0.79 -7.65
CA LEU A 87 8.64 -1.77 -8.32
C LEU A 87 8.61 -3.14 -7.64
N ASP A 88 8.61 -3.19 -6.31
CA ASP A 88 8.47 -4.45 -5.57
C ASP A 88 7.14 -5.14 -5.90
N TYR A 89 6.04 -4.38 -5.96
CA TYR A 89 4.74 -4.93 -6.36
C TYR A 89 4.73 -5.43 -7.81
N LEU A 90 5.37 -4.72 -8.74
CA LEU A 90 5.57 -5.20 -10.11
C LEU A 90 6.34 -6.53 -10.11
N CYS A 91 7.40 -6.63 -9.30
CA CYS A 91 8.18 -7.86 -9.18
C CYS A 91 7.37 -9.03 -8.60
N GLU A 92 6.48 -8.80 -7.62
CA GLU A 92 5.57 -9.84 -7.12
C GLU A 92 4.60 -10.31 -8.21
N ALA A 93 4.00 -9.37 -8.95
CA ALA A 93 3.09 -9.67 -10.04
C ALA A 93 3.76 -10.44 -11.19
N LEU A 94 4.98 -10.06 -11.56
CA LEU A 94 5.80 -10.80 -12.52
C LEU A 94 6.15 -12.20 -12.03
N TRP A 95 6.43 -12.34 -10.72
CA TRP A 95 6.76 -13.64 -10.13
C TRP A 95 5.56 -14.59 -10.11
N ALA A 96 4.39 -14.04 -9.79
CA ALA A 96 3.09 -14.70 -9.84
C ALA A 96 2.58 -14.93 -11.27
N GLU A 97 3.15 -14.25 -12.26
CA GLU A 97 2.71 -14.24 -13.66
C GLU A 97 1.27 -13.75 -13.83
N ASP A 98 0.87 -12.81 -12.97
CA ASP A 98 -0.48 -12.27 -12.90
C ASP A 98 -0.47 -10.76 -13.16
N ARG A 99 -0.89 -10.36 -14.36
CA ARG A 99 -0.96 -8.95 -14.76
C ARG A 99 -2.08 -8.19 -14.04
N GLU A 100 -3.17 -8.88 -13.68
CA GLU A 100 -4.30 -8.27 -13.00
C GLU A 100 -3.91 -7.89 -11.57
N LEU A 101 -2.98 -8.63 -10.96
CA LEU A 101 -2.42 -8.29 -9.65
C LEU A 101 -1.75 -6.90 -9.65
N PHE A 102 -0.91 -6.61 -10.65
CA PHE A 102 -0.27 -5.29 -10.75
C PHE A 102 -1.26 -4.20 -11.14
N ALA A 103 -2.16 -4.48 -12.09
CA ALA A 103 -3.17 -3.52 -12.52
C ALA A 103 -4.13 -3.13 -11.38
N GLY A 104 -4.57 -4.10 -10.57
CA GLY A 104 -5.41 -3.87 -9.39
C GLY A 104 -4.68 -3.06 -8.32
N TYR A 105 -3.40 -3.38 -8.07
CA TYR A 105 -2.56 -2.59 -7.17
C TYR A 105 -2.43 -1.14 -7.62
N VAL A 106 -2.19 -0.90 -8.91
CA VAL A 106 -2.06 0.44 -9.48
C VAL A 106 -3.37 1.24 -9.35
N CYS A 107 -4.53 0.61 -9.59
CA CYS A 107 -5.82 1.24 -9.35
C CYS A 107 -6.01 1.64 -7.89
N TRP A 108 -5.67 0.75 -6.95
CA TRP A 108 -5.70 1.05 -5.52
C TRP A 108 -4.77 2.23 -5.16
N ALA A 109 -3.54 2.23 -5.67
CA ALA A 109 -2.58 3.30 -5.42
C ALA A 109 -3.08 4.66 -5.96
N ALA A 110 -3.82 4.66 -7.08
CA ALA A 110 -4.43 5.87 -7.61
C ALA A 110 -5.53 6.44 -6.70
N GLU A 111 -6.34 5.58 -6.05
CA GLU A 111 -7.34 6.01 -5.07
C GLU A 111 -6.68 6.63 -3.84
N LEU A 112 -5.65 5.97 -3.29
CA LEU A 112 -4.84 6.51 -2.18
C LEU A 112 -4.23 7.87 -2.54
N PHE A 113 -3.63 7.99 -3.73
CA PHE A 113 -3.01 9.25 -4.14
C PHE A 113 -4.03 10.36 -4.35
N ALA A 114 -5.21 10.04 -4.89
CA ALA A 114 -6.29 11.01 -5.03
C ALA A 114 -6.78 11.52 -3.66
N ALA A 115 -6.91 10.63 -2.67
CA ALA A 115 -7.31 11.00 -1.32
C ALA A 115 -6.26 11.84 -0.57
N LEU A 116 -4.96 11.63 -0.87
CA LEU A 116 -3.86 12.48 -0.41
C LEU A 116 -3.75 13.83 -1.17
N GLY A 117 -4.65 14.09 -2.13
CA GLY A 117 -4.72 15.35 -2.87
C GLY A 117 -3.77 15.43 -4.08
N PHE A 118 -3.22 14.32 -4.54
CA PHE A 118 -2.38 14.30 -5.74
C PHE A 118 -3.21 14.34 -7.03
N SER A 119 -2.59 14.88 -8.09
CA SER A 119 -3.21 14.93 -9.42
C SER A 119 -3.52 13.52 -9.95
N PRO A 120 -4.67 13.30 -10.64
CA PRO A 120 -4.97 12.05 -11.32
C PRO A 120 -3.92 11.62 -12.35
N SER A 121 -3.14 12.58 -12.88
CA SER A 121 -2.05 12.31 -13.83
C SER A 121 -0.75 11.87 -13.16
N MET A 122 -0.61 12.01 -11.83
CA MET A 122 0.63 11.68 -11.12
C MET A 122 1.05 10.24 -11.36
N LEU A 123 0.16 9.28 -11.07
CA LEU A 123 0.50 7.86 -11.13
C LEU A 123 0.73 7.37 -12.56
N PRO A 124 -0.12 7.71 -13.57
CA PRO A 124 0.19 7.42 -14.98
C PRO A 124 1.57 7.94 -15.41
N ASN A 125 1.89 9.20 -15.09
CA ASN A 125 3.19 9.79 -15.44
C ASN A 125 4.36 9.12 -14.72
N LEU A 126 4.14 8.66 -13.49
CA LEU A 126 5.15 7.91 -12.73
C LEU A 126 5.37 6.52 -13.34
N LEU A 127 4.32 5.84 -13.76
CA LEU A 127 4.41 4.54 -14.45
C LEU A 127 5.16 4.67 -15.77
N ASP A 128 4.92 5.73 -16.56
CA ASP A 128 5.70 6.01 -17.78
C ASP A 128 7.20 6.14 -17.45
N ALA A 129 7.54 6.89 -16.40
CA ALA A 129 8.92 7.06 -15.97
C ALA A 129 9.56 5.74 -15.51
N MET A 130 8.82 4.95 -14.73
CA MET A 130 9.24 3.61 -14.27
C MET A 130 9.46 2.66 -15.44
N GLN A 131 8.54 2.61 -16.40
CA GLN A 131 8.63 1.72 -17.56
C GLN A 131 9.91 1.97 -18.35
N VAL A 132 10.26 3.24 -18.57
CA VAL A 132 11.48 3.61 -19.29
C VAL A 132 12.72 3.12 -18.54
N GLU A 133 12.83 3.36 -17.24
CA GLU A 133 14.03 2.98 -16.48
C GLU A 133 14.13 1.46 -16.25
N VAL A 134 13.01 0.78 -16.02
CA VAL A 134 12.97 -0.69 -15.94
C VAL A 134 13.51 -1.30 -17.24
N ASN A 135 13.05 -0.81 -18.40
CA ASN A 135 13.43 -1.38 -19.70
C ASN A 135 14.91 -1.23 -20.04
N ARG A 136 15.63 -0.26 -19.46
CA ARG A 136 17.07 -0.06 -19.70
C ARG A 136 17.95 -1.17 -19.12
N ASN A 137 17.44 -1.86 -18.09
CA ASN A 137 18.16 -2.90 -17.36
C ASN A 137 17.71 -4.32 -17.75
N LEU A 138 16.86 -4.45 -18.77
CA LEU A 138 16.25 -5.71 -19.20
C LEU A 138 16.71 -6.10 -20.61
N GLN A 139 16.69 -7.42 -20.86
CA GLN A 139 16.89 -7.96 -22.20
C GLN A 139 15.61 -7.81 -23.04
N ALA A 140 15.74 -7.82 -24.37
CA ALA A 140 14.61 -7.60 -25.28
C ALA A 140 13.39 -8.50 -25.00
N ALA A 141 13.61 -9.79 -24.72
CA ALA A 141 12.53 -10.73 -24.38
C ALA A 141 11.85 -10.39 -23.03
N GLN A 142 12.58 -9.84 -22.07
CA GLN A 142 12.05 -9.41 -20.77
C GLN A 142 11.27 -8.10 -20.90
N VAL A 143 11.76 -7.17 -21.74
CA VAL A 143 11.09 -5.89 -22.02
C VAL A 143 9.68 -6.13 -22.58
N GLU A 144 9.53 -7.08 -23.52
CA GLU A 144 8.22 -7.42 -24.09
C GLU A 144 7.23 -7.85 -23.01
N VAL A 145 7.58 -8.85 -22.19
CA VAL A 145 6.67 -9.36 -21.15
C VAL A 145 6.40 -8.34 -20.04
N VAL A 146 7.37 -7.51 -19.66
CA VAL A 146 7.18 -6.48 -18.63
C VAL A 146 6.28 -5.35 -19.15
N ASN A 147 6.41 -4.97 -20.42
CA ASN A 147 5.55 -3.95 -21.01
C ASN A 147 4.08 -4.34 -21.02
N ASP A 148 3.75 -5.63 -21.12
CA ASP A 148 2.36 -6.10 -20.98
C ASP A 148 1.76 -5.75 -19.61
N PHE A 149 2.56 -5.76 -18.54
CA PHE A 149 2.10 -5.38 -17.19
C PHE A 149 1.84 -3.87 -17.11
N PHE A 150 2.73 -3.05 -17.68
CA PHE A 150 2.52 -1.60 -17.75
C PHE A 150 1.30 -1.24 -18.61
N VAL A 151 1.13 -1.87 -19.79
CA VAL A 151 -0.04 -1.67 -20.65
C VAL A 151 -1.33 -2.03 -19.91
N ALA A 152 -1.36 -3.16 -19.21
CA ALA A 152 -2.50 -3.56 -18.39
C ALA A 152 -2.79 -2.53 -17.28
N ALA A 153 -1.77 -2.05 -16.57
CA ALA A 153 -1.91 -1.04 -15.53
C ALA A 153 -2.46 0.30 -16.06
N HIS A 154 -1.91 0.81 -17.17
CA HIS A 154 -2.43 2.04 -17.80
C HIS A 154 -3.86 1.88 -18.30
N SER A 155 -4.19 0.73 -18.90
CA SER A 155 -5.55 0.43 -19.35
C SER A 155 -6.54 0.40 -18.18
N ALA A 156 -6.16 -0.24 -17.07
CA ALA A 156 -6.97 -0.29 -15.87
C ALA A 156 -7.19 1.11 -15.25
N LEU A 157 -6.15 1.96 -15.20
CA LEU A 157 -6.28 3.34 -14.74
C LEU A 157 -7.20 4.16 -15.63
N ALA A 158 -7.14 3.99 -16.95
CA ALA A 158 -7.99 4.72 -17.90
C ALA A 158 -9.46 4.30 -17.79
N GLN A 159 -9.73 3.05 -17.43
CA GLN A 159 -11.07 2.48 -17.29
C GLN A 159 -11.60 2.52 -15.86
N ARG A 160 -10.82 3.06 -14.91
CA ARG A 160 -11.18 3.04 -13.49
C ARG A 160 -12.51 3.74 -13.28
N VAL A 161 -13.38 3.08 -12.55
CA VAL A 161 -14.59 3.68 -11.98
C VAL A 161 -14.32 3.86 -10.51
N ALA A 162 -14.61 5.05 -9.97
CA ALA A 162 -14.47 5.28 -8.54
C ALA A 162 -15.25 4.20 -7.77
N THR A 163 -14.62 3.59 -6.76
CA THR A 163 -15.31 2.63 -5.91
C THR A 163 -16.53 3.31 -5.28
N PRO A 164 -17.76 2.89 -5.62
CA PRO A 164 -18.96 3.55 -5.12
C PRO A 164 -19.07 3.36 -3.60
N SER A 165 -19.75 4.29 -2.93
CA SER A 165 -20.03 4.16 -1.51
C SER A 165 -20.83 2.88 -1.23
N TYR A 166 -20.51 2.22 -0.12
CA TYR A 166 -21.28 1.08 0.37
C TYR A 166 -22.55 1.49 1.13
N LEU A 167 -22.77 2.80 1.35
CA LEU A 167 -24.05 3.33 1.80
C LEU A 167 -25.03 3.35 0.61
N ASP A 168 -25.90 2.36 0.53
CA ASP A 168 -26.91 2.26 -0.51
C ASP A 168 -28.09 3.20 -0.21
N ASP A 169 -28.42 4.12 -1.12
CA ASP A 169 -29.56 5.04 -0.98
C ASP A 169 -30.92 4.30 -0.91
N ARG A 170 -30.98 3.07 -1.42
CA ARG A 170 -32.20 2.24 -1.39
C ARG A 170 -32.38 1.53 -0.05
N ASN A 171 -31.40 1.60 0.83
CA ASN A 171 -31.48 1.03 2.17
C ASN A 171 -32.56 1.74 2.99
N PRO A 172 -33.57 1.01 3.54
CA PRO A 172 -34.60 1.61 4.39
C PRO A 172 -34.05 2.35 5.62
N ASN A 173 -32.85 1.99 6.08
CA ASN A 173 -32.16 2.60 7.22
C ASN A 173 -30.98 3.49 6.80
N HIS A 174 -30.94 3.97 5.55
CA HIS A 174 -29.82 4.76 5.02
C HIS A 174 -29.46 5.95 5.92
N ALA A 175 -30.43 6.78 6.31
CA ALA A 175 -30.18 7.95 7.15
C ALA A 175 -29.60 7.59 8.53
N LEU A 176 -30.05 6.46 9.10
CA LEU A 176 -29.53 5.93 10.35
C LEU A 176 -28.07 5.44 10.17
N ALA A 177 -27.79 4.73 9.07
CA ALA A 177 -26.46 4.26 8.74
C ALA A 177 -25.48 5.42 8.50
N ALA A 178 -25.89 6.46 7.78
CA ALA A 178 -25.09 7.66 7.54
C ALA A 178 -24.76 8.39 8.85
N SER A 179 -25.76 8.62 9.71
CA SER A 179 -25.57 9.29 11.01
C SER A 179 -24.66 8.48 11.95
N TYR A 180 -24.81 7.15 11.94
CA TYR A 180 -23.95 6.25 12.70
C TYR A 180 -22.50 6.29 12.19
N LEU A 181 -22.30 6.21 10.87
CA LEU A 181 -20.98 6.29 10.24
C LEU A 181 -20.27 7.60 10.58
N GLU A 182 -20.95 8.74 10.45
CA GLU A 182 -20.40 10.05 10.76
C GLU A 182 -19.90 10.12 12.22
N ALA A 183 -20.71 9.63 13.16
CA ALA A 183 -20.31 9.57 14.57
C ALA A 183 -19.10 8.66 14.82
N LEU A 184 -18.95 7.56 14.07
CA LEU A 184 -17.78 6.70 14.14
C LEU A 184 -16.52 7.38 13.59
N LEU A 185 -16.61 8.03 12.42
CA LEU A 185 -15.49 8.73 11.79
C LEU A 185 -15.00 9.89 12.65
N ASP A 186 -15.90 10.59 13.34
CA ASP A 186 -15.55 11.66 14.30
C ASP A 186 -15.01 11.13 15.65
N GLY A 187 -14.96 9.81 15.86
CA GLY A 187 -14.56 9.20 17.13
C GLY A 187 -15.58 9.39 18.27
N ARG A 188 -16.81 9.84 17.98
CA ARG A 188 -17.89 10.10 18.94
C ARG A 188 -18.62 8.82 19.33
N ARG A 189 -17.91 7.86 19.93
CA ARG A 189 -18.42 6.52 20.28
C ARG A 189 -19.73 6.52 21.10
N HIS A 190 -19.90 7.49 22.00
CA HIS A 190 -21.08 7.59 22.85
C HIS A 190 -22.31 8.02 22.04
N ASP A 191 -22.12 8.92 21.07
CA ASP A 191 -23.19 9.33 20.16
C ASP A 191 -23.56 8.18 19.22
N ALA A 192 -22.57 7.49 18.64
CA ALA A 192 -22.80 6.32 17.79
C ALA A 192 -23.60 5.24 18.52
N THR A 193 -23.28 4.98 19.79
CA THR A 193 -24.03 4.04 20.64
C THR A 193 -25.46 4.51 20.87
N ARG A 194 -25.66 5.79 21.20
CA ARG A 194 -26.98 6.37 21.44
C ARG A 194 -27.86 6.28 20.19
N ILE A 195 -27.31 6.61 19.01
CA ILE A 195 -28.01 6.53 17.71
C ILE A 195 -28.62 5.14 17.50
N ILE A 196 -27.86 4.08 17.77
CA ILE A 196 -28.34 2.70 17.59
C ILE A 196 -29.37 2.32 18.64
N LEU A 197 -29.12 2.64 19.91
CA LEU A 197 -30.06 2.29 21.00
C LEU A 197 -31.39 3.01 20.85
N ASP A 198 -31.38 4.29 20.45
CA ASP A 198 -32.58 5.07 20.19
C ASP A 198 -33.39 4.49 19.03
N ALA A 199 -32.72 4.03 17.96
CA ALA A 199 -33.39 3.36 16.85
C ALA A 199 -34.05 2.03 17.26
N VAL A 200 -33.37 1.23 18.09
CA VAL A 200 -33.94 -0.01 18.63
C VAL A 200 -35.12 0.28 19.55
N HIS A 201 -35.04 1.28 20.43
CA HIS A 201 -36.16 1.72 21.26
C HIS A 201 -37.33 2.25 20.44
N ALA A 202 -37.07 2.87 19.28
CA ALA A 202 -38.08 3.32 18.33
C ALA A 202 -38.69 2.18 17.49
N GLY A 203 -38.23 0.93 17.67
CA GLY A 203 -38.81 -0.26 17.07
C GLY A 203 -38.11 -0.78 15.82
N VAL A 204 -36.94 -0.25 15.45
CA VAL A 204 -36.11 -0.85 14.40
C VAL A 204 -35.66 -2.23 14.87
N LYS A 205 -35.85 -3.25 14.03
CA LYS A 205 -35.47 -4.62 14.40
C LYS A 205 -33.95 -4.71 14.52
N VAL A 206 -33.50 -5.48 15.49
CA VAL A 206 -32.05 -5.73 15.70
C VAL A 206 -31.43 -6.34 14.43
N ASP A 207 -32.12 -7.26 13.76
CA ASP A 207 -31.66 -7.84 12.49
C ASP A 207 -31.42 -6.76 11.42
N ASP A 208 -32.31 -5.75 11.35
CA ASP A 208 -32.16 -4.62 10.44
C ASP A 208 -30.97 -3.72 10.84
N ILE A 209 -30.69 -3.54 12.13
CA ILE A 209 -29.48 -2.83 12.57
C ILE A 209 -28.21 -3.54 12.07
N TYR A 210 -28.13 -4.86 12.18
CA TYR A 210 -26.95 -5.60 11.71
C TYR A 210 -26.78 -5.50 10.19
N LEU A 211 -27.83 -5.80 9.43
CA LEU A 211 -27.76 -5.89 7.96
C LEU A 211 -27.74 -4.53 7.28
N ASN A 212 -28.53 -3.58 7.77
CA ASN A 212 -28.74 -2.29 7.12
C ASN A 212 -27.92 -1.16 7.73
N VAL A 213 -27.32 -1.31 8.91
CA VAL A 213 -26.47 -0.27 9.51
C VAL A 213 -25.04 -0.76 9.66
N PHE A 214 -24.80 -1.80 10.45
CA PHE A 214 -23.43 -2.23 10.75
C PHE A 214 -22.69 -2.75 9.54
N GLN A 215 -23.29 -3.64 8.75
CA GLN A 215 -22.62 -4.22 7.59
C GLN A 215 -22.22 -3.15 6.55
N GLN A 216 -23.14 -2.23 6.22
CA GLN A 216 -22.86 -1.16 5.26
C GLN A 216 -21.81 -0.18 5.78
N THR A 217 -21.90 0.23 7.04
CA THR A 217 -20.92 1.15 7.64
C THR A 217 -19.55 0.51 7.82
N GLN A 218 -19.46 -0.79 8.12
CA GLN A 218 -18.18 -1.51 8.17
C GLN A 218 -17.53 -1.61 6.79
N ALA A 219 -18.30 -1.93 5.74
CA ALA A 219 -17.81 -1.93 4.38
C ALA A 219 -17.36 -0.53 3.95
N GLU A 220 -18.13 0.50 4.30
CA GLU A 220 -17.80 1.90 4.00
C GLU A 220 -16.59 2.40 4.76
N ILE A 221 -16.42 2.05 6.04
CA ILE A 221 -15.18 2.31 6.79
C ILE A 221 -14.01 1.61 6.10
N GLY A 222 -14.17 0.35 5.68
CA GLY A 222 -13.14 -0.38 4.92
C GLY A 222 -12.75 0.35 3.64
N ARG A 223 -13.72 0.89 2.89
CA ARG A 223 -13.48 1.70 1.69
C ARG A 223 -12.81 3.04 2.01
N LEU A 224 -13.25 3.72 3.06
CA LEU A 224 -12.70 4.99 3.52
C LEU A 224 -11.27 4.83 4.04
N TRP A 225 -10.94 3.68 4.64
CA TRP A 225 -9.57 3.37 5.07
C TRP A 225 -8.60 3.17 3.89
N GLN A 226 -9.13 2.91 2.69
CA GLN A 226 -8.32 2.82 1.48
C GLN A 226 -8.02 4.19 0.86
N MET A 227 -8.75 5.24 1.28
CA MET A 227 -8.60 6.63 0.82
C MET A 227 -7.78 7.43 1.84
#